data_AF-A0A1Z5JHV6-F1
#
_entry.id   AF-A0A1Z5JHV6-F1
#
_cell.length_a   1.000
_cell.length_b   1.000
_cell.length_c   1.000
_cell.angle_alpha   90.00
_cell.angle_beta   90.00
_cell.angle_gamma   90.00
#
_symmetry.space_group_name_H-M   'P 1'
#
loop_
_entity.id
_entity.type
_entity.pdbx_description
1 polymer ?
#
loop_
_entity_poly.entity_id
_entity_poly.type
_entity_poly.pdbx_seq_one_letter_code
_entity_poly.pdbx_strand_id
1 'polypeptide(L)'
;MPQRRAAVAKDRQQVGPENREIVSLSLESGGEPRSSSVDDLYDMERHNMRIKQWRESPFAVGLTERTWWEESRKPCKPSRAYGDSELERDHTGCLCCSAWICSRLGAQRVGNMSVLKSTEELVEEVIEDEESGEIISRTFTRPVIQIVVGPFWPMLILITYPLIFAASWYTFKLIIKGNTPYVVILMWALCTVSLMVSLALTACTDPGILYKYHKPPPQDESTWRWTDQAVSYRPKRAQYDPDCAVVVEGFDHTCPWTGTAIGKRNMPYFQCFVCLVFICIFLDLYIVTLAI
;
A
#
# COMPACT_ATOMS: atom_id res chain seq x y z
N MET A 1 -11.06 64.57 17.44
CA MET A 1 -9.65 64.26 17.74
C MET A 1 -9.32 64.72 19.14
N PRO A 2 -8.30 64.16 19.82
CA PRO A 2 -7.53 62.95 19.49
C PRO A 2 -7.79 61.85 20.56
N GLN A 3 -7.08 60.71 20.71
CA GLN A 3 -6.01 60.07 19.93
C GLN A 3 -6.50 58.68 19.40
N ARG A 4 -5.63 57.66 19.46
CA ARG A 4 -5.74 56.20 19.24
C ARG A 4 -4.62 55.57 20.12
N ARG A 5 -4.53 54.22 20.14
CA ARG A 5 -3.44 53.37 20.71
C ARG A 5 -3.61 53.05 22.21
N ALA A 6 -3.31 51.84 22.71
CA ALA A 6 -2.84 50.60 22.05
C ALA A 6 -3.24 49.35 22.87
N ALA A 7 -3.47 48.22 22.18
CA ALA A 7 -3.52 46.87 22.77
C ALA A 7 -3.25 45.79 21.70
N VAL A 8 -2.13 45.87 20.99
CA VAL A 8 -1.63 44.79 20.11
C VAL A 8 -0.29 44.33 20.66
N ALA A 9 -0.30 43.26 21.47
CA ALA A 9 0.86 42.42 21.79
C ALA A 9 0.48 41.32 22.81
N LYS A 10 -0.20 40.25 22.37
CA LYS A 10 -0.15 38.96 23.08
C LYS A 10 -0.60 37.77 22.24
N ASP A 11 0.11 37.54 21.15
CA ASP A 11 0.42 36.16 20.77
C ASP A 11 1.85 36.09 20.24
N ARG A 12 2.74 35.47 21.02
CA ARG A 12 4.13 35.23 20.63
C ARG A 12 4.39 33.77 20.92
N GLN A 13 4.27 32.97 19.86
CA GLN A 13 4.35 31.52 19.84
C GLN A 13 5.41 30.98 20.80
N GLN A 14 5.03 30.01 21.62
CA GLN A 14 5.97 29.11 22.28
C GLN A 14 6.59 28.19 21.21
N VAL A 15 7.66 28.70 20.59
CA VAL A 15 8.49 27.92 19.68
C VAL A 15 9.44 27.06 20.52
N GLY A 16 9.35 25.74 20.35
CA GLY A 16 10.16 24.76 21.07
C GLY A 16 11.68 24.89 20.81
N PRO A 17 12.53 24.29 21.66
CA PRO A 17 13.98 24.49 21.61
C PRO A 17 14.63 24.11 20.28
N GLU A 18 14.12 23.06 19.62
CA GLU A 18 14.59 22.52 18.34
C GLU A 18 14.56 23.56 17.19
N ASN A 19 13.56 24.45 17.17
CA ASN A 19 13.46 25.51 16.17
C ASN A 19 14.49 26.64 16.37
N ARG A 20 15.16 26.72 17.53
CA ARG A 20 16.25 27.70 17.70
C ARG A 20 17.52 27.27 16.99
N GLU A 21 17.85 25.98 16.98
CA GLU A 21 19.03 25.45 16.26
C GLU A 21 18.92 25.67 14.75
N ILE A 22 17.74 25.42 14.17
CA ILE A 22 17.47 25.63 12.74
C ILE A 22 17.66 27.11 12.33
N VAL A 23 17.23 28.05 13.18
CA VAL A 23 17.37 29.50 12.91
C VAL A 23 18.82 29.96 13.09
N SER A 24 19.58 29.43 14.07
CA SER A 24 21.01 29.76 14.19
C SER A 24 21.86 29.20 13.05
N LEU A 25 21.60 27.96 12.61
CA LEU A 25 22.30 27.35 11.46
C LEU A 25 22.08 28.11 10.15
N SER A 26 21.00 28.91 10.06
CA SER A 26 20.67 29.71 8.88
C SER A 26 21.40 31.07 8.82
N LEU A 27 22.12 31.47 9.87
CA LEU A 27 22.67 32.84 10.01
C LEU A 27 24.20 32.93 9.96
N GLU A 28 24.94 31.82 10.04
CA GLU A 28 26.42 31.83 9.99
C GLU A 28 27.03 31.40 8.64
N SER A 29 26.22 30.92 7.68
CA SER A 29 26.69 30.56 6.33
C SER A 29 26.78 31.79 5.40
N GLY A 30 27.68 32.72 5.73
CA GLY A 30 28.07 33.85 4.89
C GLY A 30 28.88 33.47 3.64
N GLY A 31 28.40 32.49 2.87
CA GLY A 31 28.95 32.07 1.59
C GLY A 31 28.10 32.58 0.42
N GLU A 32 28.75 32.88 -0.71
CA GLU A 32 28.05 33.18 -1.96
C GLU A 32 27.05 32.08 -2.33
N PRO A 33 25.93 32.40 -3.01
CA PRO A 33 25.01 31.39 -3.48
C PRO A 33 25.71 30.49 -4.49
N ARG A 34 26.16 29.30 -4.04
CA ARG A 34 26.53 28.22 -4.93
C ARG A 34 25.37 28.02 -5.89
N SER A 35 25.63 28.16 -7.18
CA SER A 35 24.68 27.80 -8.22
C SER A 35 24.33 26.33 -8.03
N SER A 36 23.15 26.06 -7.47
CA SER A 36 22.55 24.72 -7.46
C SER A 36 22.57 24.20 -8.89
N SER A 37 23.12 23.01 -9.09
CA SER A 37 23.16 22.41 -10.43
C SER A 37 21.74 22.20 -10.95
N VAL A 38 21.60 22.05 -12.26
CA VAL A 38 20.29 21.75 -12.86
C VAL A 38 19.72 20.45 -12.29
N ASP A 39 20.59 19.50 -11.94
CA ASP A 39 20.24 18.24 -11.29
C ASP A 39 19.74 18.46 -9.84
N ASP A 40 20.43 19.29 -9.04
CA ASP A 40 19.98 19.64 -7.67
C ASP A 40 18.59 20.30 -7.67
N LEU A 41 18.33 21.19 -8.62
CA LEU A 41 17.03 21.85 -8.78
C LEU A 41 15.94 20.86 -9.21
N TYR A 42 16.27 19.93 -10.12
CA TYR A 42 15.35 18.88 -10.56
C TYR A 42 14.99 17.92 -9.40
N ASP A 43 15.97 17.49 -8.61
CA ASP A 43 15.73 16.59 -7.48
C ASP A 43 14.98 17.29 -6.33
N MET A 44 15.23 18.59 -6.09
CA MET A 44 14.45 19.40 -5.16
C MET A 44 12.98 19.52 -5.61
N GLU A 45 12.73 19.80 -6.88
CA GLU A 45 11.36 19.88 -7.42
C GLU A 45 10.65 18.52 -7.36
N ARG A 46 11.35 17.43 -7.71
CA ARG A 46 10.85 16.05 -7.55
C ARG A 46 10.48 15.75 -6.10
N HIS A 47 11.32 16.16 -5.14
CA HIS A 47 11.08 15.98 -3.71
C HIS A 47 9.82 16.74 -3.25
N ASN A 48 9.70 18.02 -3.64
CA ASN A 48 8.52 18.84 -3.36
C ASN A 48 7.24 18.22 -3.93
N MET A 49 7.30 17.72 -5.17
CA MET A 49 6.17 17.05 -5.83
C MET A 49 5.78 15.72 -5.15
N ARG A 50 6.74 14.97 -4.60
CA ARG A 50 6.46 13.79 -3.75
C ARG A 50 5.78 14.19 -2.44
N ILE A 51 6.28 15.21 -1.72
CA ILE A 51 5.65 15.72 -0.49
C ILE A 51 4.23 16.21 -0.76
N LYS A 52 4.02 16.94 -1.88
CA LYS A 52 2.71 17.43 -2.28
C LYS A 52 1.72 16.29 -2.46
N GLN A 53 2.05 15.28 -3.27
CA GLN A 53 1.19 14.10 -3.44
C GLN A 53 0.98 13.34 -2.12
N TRP A 54 2.02 13.17 -1.32
CA TRP A 54 1.91 12.47 -0.04
C TRP A 54 0.92 13.17 0.91
N ARG A 55 0.91 14.51 0.93
CA ARG A 55 -0.05 15.31 1.71
C ARG A 55 -1.45 15.30 1.11
N GLU A 56 -1.58 15.56 -0.20
CA GLU A 56 -2.86 15.73 -0.93
C GLU A 56 -3.52 14.41 -1.37
N SER A 57 -2.87 13.25 -1.17
CA SER A 57 -3.42 11.94 -1.55
C SER A 57 -4.77 11.67 -0.89
N PRO A 58 -5.80 11.22 -1.64
CA PRO A 58 -7.09 10.82 -1.08
C PRO A 58 -6.97 9.54 -0.22
N PHE A 59 -5.92 8.75 -0.41
CA PHE A 59 -5.60 7.56 0.39
C PHE A 59 -4.54 7.89 1.46
N ALA A 60 -4.59 7.19 2.59
CA ALA A 60 -3.57 7.22 3.63
C ALA A 60 -2.33 6.42 3.18
N VAL A 61 -1.43 7.09 2.45
CA VAL A 61 -0.23 6.50 1.82
C VAL A 61 1.08 7.03 2.40
N GLY A 62 2.15 6.24 2.28
CA GLY A 62 3.52 6.64 2.58
C GLY A 62 4.14 7.57 1.52
N LEU A 63 5.30 8.15 1.82
CA LEU A 63 6.04 9.05 0.94
C LEU A 63 6.79 8.28 -0.18
N THR A 64 6.05 7.75 -1.17
CA THR A 64 6.64 7.02 -2.31
C THR A 64 6.96 7.94 -3.50
N GLU A 65 7.46 7.39 -4.62
CA GLU A 65 7.42 8.11 -5.91
C GLU A 65 5.98 8.20 -6.41
N ARG A 66 5.71 9.17 -7.29
CA ARG A 66 4.36 9.52 -7.75
C ARG A 66 3.85 8.49 -8.76
N THR A 67 4.77 8.00 -9.60
CA THR A 67 4.48 7.07 -10.69
C THR A 67 5.46 5.90 -10.69
N TRP A 68 5.11 4.81 -11.39
CA TRP A 68 6.03 3.71 -11.67
C TRP A 68 7.17 4.11 -12.62
N TRP A 69 6.95 5.13 -13.46
CA TRP A 69 7.96 5.63 -14.39
C TRP A 69 9.12 6.33 -13.67
N GLU A 70 8.83 7.20 -12.69
CA GLU A 70 9.85 7.84 -11.84
C GLU A 70 10.63 6.82 -11.00
N GLU A 71 9.97 5.77 -10.51
CA GLU A 71 10.62 4.66 -9.82
C GLU A 71 11.56 3.89 -10.77
N SER A 72 11.13 3.63 -12.01
CA SER A 72 11.92 2.88 -13.01
C SER A 72 13.19 3.62 -13.48
N ARG A 73 13.29 4.92 -13.19
CA ARG A 73 14.47 5.75 -13.44
C ARG A 73 15.49 5.70 -12.31
N LYS A 74 15.14 5.20 -11.12
CA LYS A 74 16.15 4.98 -10.08
C LYS A 74 17.09 3.86 -10.53
N PRO A 75 18.42 3.98 -10.32
CA PRO A 75 19.29 2.84 -10.48
C PRO A 75 18.84 1.77 -9.48
N CYS A 76 18.50 0.57 -9.97
CA CYS A 76 18.28 -0.59 -9.10
C CYS A 76 19.61 -0.88 -8.39
N LYS A 77 19.77 -0.34 -7.17
CA LYS A 77 20.94 -0.61 -6.33
C LYS A 77 20.98 -2.13 -6.11
N PRO A 78 22.10 -2.81 -6.37
CA PRO A 78 22.24 -4.18 -5.91
C PRO A 78 22.12 -4.17 -4.40
N SER A 79 21.38 -5.14 -3.84
CA SER A 79 21.31 -5.39 -2.39
C SER A 79 22.74 -5.56 -1.87
N ARG A 80 23.27 -4.49 -1.26
CA ARG A 80 24.62 -4.46 -0.70
C ARG A 80 24.49 -4.18 0.77
N ALA A 81 24.86 -5.20 1.52
CA ALA A 81 24.84 -5.26 2.96
C ALA A 81 25.47 -4.04 3.63
N TYR A 82 24.90 -3.68 4.79
CA TYR A 82 25.58 -3.01 5.90
C TYR A 82 25.98 -1.54 5.65
N GLY A 83 25.18 -0.58 6.13
CA GLY A 83 25.68 0.79 6.26
C GLY A 83 24.67 1.91 6.50
N ASP A 84 23.47 1.86 5.92
CA ASP A 84 22.44 2.89 6.08
C ASP A 84 21.33 2.46 7.04
N SER A 85 20.72 3.45 7.70
CA SER A 85 19.76 3.34 8.81
C SER A 85 18.68 2.26 8.70
N GLU A 86 18.34 1.64 9.84
CA GLU A 86 17.45 0.48 10.03
C GLU A 86 15.98 0.61 9.57
N LEU A 87 15.63 1.58 8.71
CA LEU A 87 14.23 1.90 8.35
C LEU A 87 13.79 1.43 6.95
N GLU A 88 14.70 1.18 6.00
CA GLU A 88 14.34 0.68 4.66
C GLU A 88 14.60 -0.83 4.54
N ARG A 89 13.54 -1.64 4.71
CA ARG A 89 13.61 -3.09 4.43
C ARG A 89 13.75 -3.33 2.92
N ASP A 90 14.73 -4.16 2.57
CA ASP A 90 15.26 -4.30 1.22
C ASP A 90 14.32 -5.09 0.28
N HIS A 91 13.29 -4.41 -0.23
CA HIS A 91 12.32 -4.95 -1.20
C HIS A 91 12.66 -4.62 -2.66
N THR A 92 13.91 -4.20 -2.90
CA THR A 92 14.40 -3.57 -4.14
C THR A 92 14.12 -4.38 -5.40
N GLY A 93 14.21 -5.72 -5.34
CA GLY A 93 13.95 -6.59 -6.49
C GLY A 93 12.51 -6.55 -7.00
N CYS A 94 11.52 -6.81 -6.13
CA CYS A 94 10.11 -6.81 -6.52
C CYS A 94 9.60 -5.40 -6.89
N LEU A 95 10.14 -4.37 -6.23
CA LEU A 95 9.82 -2.98 -6.56
C LEU A 95 10.40 -2.57 -7.93
N CYS A 96 11.63 -2.97 -8.27
CA CYS A 96 12.20 -2.75 -9.61
C CYS A 96 11.40 -3.48 -10.71
N CYS A 97 10.97 -4.74 -10.49
CA CYS A 97 10.10 -5.45 -11.42
C CYS A 97 8.76 -4.72 -11.62
N SER A 98 8.13 -4.27 -10.54
CA SER A 98 6.91 -3.46 -10.58
C SER A 98 7.13 -2.16 -11.35
N ALA A 99 8.18 -1.41 -11.04
CA ALA A 99 8.51 -0.17 -11.72
C ALA A 99 8.67 -0.32 -13.24
N TRP A 100 9.37 -1.36 -13.70
CA TRP A 100 9.59 -1.58 -15.13
C TRP A 100 8.33 -2.06 -15.88
N ILE A 101 7.50 -2.88 -15.25
CA ILE A 101 6.32 -3.50 -15.88
C ILE A 101 5.09 -2.59 -15.74
N CYS A 102 4.77 -2.13 -14.54
CA CYS A 102 3.60 -1.30 -14.25
C CYS A 102 3.66 0.08 -14.92
N SER A 103 4.87 0.62 -15.18
CA SER A 103 5.04 1.83 -16.00
C SER A 103 4.67 1.62 -17.48
N ARG A 104 4.91 0.42 -18.04
CA ARG A 104 4.54 0.06 -19.42
C ARG A 104 3.06 -0.28 -19.56
N LEU A 105 2.46 -0.84 -18.51
CA LEU A 105 1.02 -1.13 -18.45
C LEU A 105 0.16 0.11 -18.14
N GLY A 106 0.76 1.27 -17.87
CA GLY A 106 0.04 2.49 -17.50
C GLY A 106 -0.69 2.39 -16.15
N ALA A 107 -0.26 1.48 -15.27
CA ALA A 107 -0.91 1.26 -13.99
C ALA A 107 -0.74 2.49 -13.07
N GLN A 108 -1.80 2.80 -12.31
CA GLN A 108 -1.76 3.83 -11.27
C GLN A 108 -0.97 3.31 -10.04
N ARG A 109 -0.58 4.22 -9.15
CA ARG A 109 0.22 3.91 -7.96
C ARG A 109 -0.41 4.51 -6.70
N VAL A 110 -0.52 3.70 -5.65
CA VAL A 110 -1.00 4.10 -4.32
C VAL A 110 -0.04 3.49 -3.29
N GLY A 111 0.85 4.28 -2.70
CA GLY A 111 2.01 3.74 -1.98
C GLY A 111 2.89 2.90 -2.92
N ASN A 112 3.16 1.64 -2.57
CA ASN A 112 3.81 0.65 -3.43
C ASN A 112 2.80 -0.31 -4.11
N MET A 113 1.50 -0.04 -4.00
CA MET A 113 0.45 -0.81 -4.66
C MET A 113 0.28 -0.38 -6.12
N SER A 114 0.12 -1.35 -7.02
CA SER A 114 -0.18 -1.11 -8.44
C SER A 114 -1.69 -1.19 -8.67
N VAL A 115 -2.33 -0.05 -8.88
CA VAL A 115 -3.78 0.02 -9.18
C VAL A 115 -3.97 -0.20 -10.68
N LEU A 116 -4.57 -1.35 -11.03
CA LEU A 116 -4.83 -1.78 -12.41
C LEU A 116 -6.19 -1.27 -12.91
N LYS A 117 -7.14 -1.04 -12.01
CA LYS A 117 -8.45 -0.48 -12.34
C LYS A 117 -8.99 0.33 -11.16
N SER A 118 -9.43 1.55 -11.45
CA SER A 118 -10.14 2.43 -10.51
C SER A 118 -11.39 3.01 -11.19
N THR A 119 -12.33 3.47 -10.37
CA THR A 119 -13.51 4.28 -10.76
C THR A 119 -13.59 5.50 -9.84
N GLU A 120 -14.48 6.44 -10.12
CA GLU A 120 -14.76 7.54 -9.21
C GLU A 120 -16.18 7.40 -8.65
N GLU A 121 -16.37 7.75 -7.38
CA GLU A 121 -17.69 7.84 -6.75
C GLU A 121 -17.93 9.25 -6.21
N LEU A 122 -19.19 9.71 -6.29
CA LEU A 122 -19.64 10.96 -5.68
C LEU A 122 -19.98 10.68 -4.21
N VAL A 123 -19.36 11.45 -3.31
CA VAL A 123 -19.59 11.39 -1.88
C VAL A 123 -20.15 12.71 -1.42
N GLU A 124 -21.23 12.67 -0.68
CA GLU A 124 -21.75 13.79 0.09
C GLU A 124 -21.24 13.66 1.54
N GLU A 125 -20.38 14.58 1.95
CA GLU A 125 -19.89 14.68 3.31
C GLU A 125 -20.63 15.80 4.02
N VAL A 126 -21.31 15.44 5.11
CA VAL A 126 -22.05 16.39 5.94
C VAL A 126 -21.11 16.86 7.05
N ILE A 127 -20.71 18.13 6.99
CA ILE A 127 -19.78 18.76 7.92
C ILE A 127 -20.58 19.73 8.79
N GLU A 128 -20.53 19.54 10.10
CA GLU A 128 -20.98 20.54 11.07
C GLU A 128 -19.85 21.56 11.25
N ASP A 129 -20.13 22.84 10.98
CA ASP A 129 -19.15 23.91 11.19
C ASP A 129 -18.96 24.17 12.69
N GLU A 130 -17.74 23.98 13.17
CA GLU A 130 -17.36 24.12 14.58
C GLU A 130 -17.55 25.56 15.12
N GLU A 131 -17.58 26.59 14.25
CA GLU A 131 -17.78 27.99 14.67
C GLU A 131 -19.24 28.45 14.64
N SER A 132 -20.03 28.02 13.64
CA SER A 132 -21.42 28.47 13.47
C SER A 132 -22.50 27.46 13.91
N GLY A 133 -22.15 26.17 14.02
CA GLY A 133 -23.11 25.07 14.18
C GLY A 133 -23.95 24.80 12.92
N GLU A 134 -23.61 25.41 11.77
CA GLU A 134 -24.32 25.18 10.52
C GLU A 134 -23.91 23.83 9.90
N ILE A 135 -24.91 23.06 9.46
CA ILE A 135 -24.71 21.76 8.81
C ILE A 135 -24.53 21.99 7.31
N ILE A 136 -23.30 21.89 6.83
CA ILE A 136 -22.92 22.11 5.43
C ILE A 136 -22.69 20.76 4.75
N SER A 137 -23.50 20.43 3.74
CA SER A 137 -23.23 19.29 2.86
C SER A 137 -22.25 19.67 1.75
N ARG A 138 -21.14 18.93 1.65
CA ARG A 138 -20.15 19.07 0.58
C ARG A 138 -20.12 17.82 -0.28
N THR A 139 -20.50 17.96 -1.55
CA THR A 139 -20.32 16.88 -2.54
C THR A 139 -18.92 16.95 -3.17
N PHE A 140 -18.23 15.82 -3.26
CA PHE A 140 -16.96 15.70 -4.01
C PHE A 140 -16.82 14.31 -4.64
N THR A 141 -15.96 14.19 -5.66
CA THR A 141 -15.58 12.90 -6.25
C THR A 141 -14.35 12.32 -5.54
N ARG A 142 -14.35 11.01 -5.27
CA ARG A 142 -13.16 10.29 -4.79
C ARG A 142 -12.88 9.01 -5.59
N PRO A 143 -11.61 8.60 -5.74
CA PRO A 143 -11.26 7.37 -6.44
C PRO A 143 -11.60 6.13 -5.60
N VAL A 144 -12.15 5.11 -6.25
CA VAL A 144 -12.43 3.78 -5.71
C VAL A 144 -11.56 2.77 -6.42
N ILE A 145 -10.80 1.98 -5.66
CA ILE A 145 -9.94 0.93 -6.19
C ILE A 145 -10.79 -0.30 -6.52
N GLN A 146 -10.76 -0.77 -7.76
CA GLN A 146 -11.47 -2.00 -8.19
C GLN A 146 -10.55 -3.20 -8.32
N ILE A 147 -9.35 -3.00 -8.88
CA ILE A 147 -8.33 -4.04 -9.03
C ILE A 147 -6.98 -3.43 -8.67
N VAL A 148 -6.30 -4.04 -7.71
CA VAL A 148 -4.99 -3.61 -7.23
C VAL A 148 -4.14 -4.83 -6.91
N VAL A 149 -2.85 -4.77 -7.24
CA VAL A 149 -1.88 -5.80 -6.86
C VAL A 149 -0.80 -5.20 -5.97
N GLY A 150 -0.39 -5.95 -4.95
CA GLY A 150 0.65 -5.53 -4.02
C GLY A 150 2.07 -5.59 -4.60
N PRO A 151 3.08 -5.08 -3.87
CA PRO A 151 4.45 -4.97 -4.36
C PRO A 151 5.12 -6.32 -4.65
N PHE A 152 4.62 -7.41 -4.06
CA PHE A 152 5.17 -8.76 -4.22
C PHE A 152 4.49 -9.59 -5.33
N TRP A 153 3.65 -8.98 -6.17
CA TRP A 153 3.07 -9.66 -7.33
C TRP A 153 4.09 -10.41 -8.23
N PRO A 154 5.38 -10.00 -8.38
CA PRO A 154 6.34 -10.79 -9.13
C PRO A 154 6.63 -12.14 -8.47
N MET A 155 6.67 -12.22 -7.13
CA MET A 155 6.84 -13.47 -6.40
C MET A 155 5.62 -14.38 -6.55
N LEU A 156 4.41 -13.83 -6.49
CA LEU A 156 3.17 -14.57 -6.78
C LEU A 156 3.20 -15.22 -8.16
N ILE A 157 3.54 -14.46 -9.21
CA ILE A 157 3.52 -14.92 -10.60
C ILE A 157 4.71 -15.83 -10.95
N LEU A 158 5.90 -15.57 -10.43
CA LEU A 158 7.13 -16.30 -10.79
C LEU A 158 7.47 -17.46 -9.84
N ILE A 159 6.85 -17.53 -8.66
CA ILE A 159 7.12 -18.59 -7.67
C ILE A 159 5.82 -19.30 -7.27
N THR A 160 4.85 -18.61 -6.67
CA THR A 160 3.68 -19.26 -6.06
C THR A 160 2.83 -20.01 -7.10
N TYR A 161 2.43 -19.35 -8.19
CA TYR A 161 1.65 -20.01 -9.25
C TYR A 161 2.42 -21.16 -9.94
N PRO A 162 3.68 -21.00 -10.36
CA PRO A 162 4.49 -22.11 -10.88
C PRO A 162 4.60 -23.31 -9.94
N LEU A 163 4.71 -23.11 -8.63
CA LEU A 163 4.72 -24.20 -7.65
C LEU A 163 3.38 -24.96 -7.63
N ILE A 164 2.25 -24.24 -7.60
CA ILE A 164 0.91 -24.86 -7.66
C ILE A 164 0.74 -25.63 -8.97
N PHE A 165 1.08 -25.02 -10.11
CA PHE A 165 1.01 -25.68 -11.42
C PHE A 165 1.91 -26.91 -11.51
N ALA A 166 3.13 -26.88 -10.97
CA ALA A 166 4.06 -28.01 -10.99
C ALA A 166 3.56 -29.18 -10.15
N ALA A 167 3.03 -28.91 -8.95
CA ALA A 167 2.40 -29.92 -8.08
C ALA A 167 1.16 -30.53 -8.76
N SER A 168 0.23 -29.68 -9.22
CA SER A 168 -0.99 -30.14 -9.90
C SER A 168 -0.68 -30.92 -11.19
N TRP A 169 0.34 -30.52 -11.96
CA TRP A 169 0.78 -31.27 -13.14
C TRP A 169 1.38 -32.63 -12.80
N TYR A 170 2.10 -32.74 -11.68
CA TYR A 170 2.60 -34.03 -11.20
C TYR A 170 1.44 -34.97 -10.85
N THR A 171 0.47 -34.52 -10.05
CA THR A 171 -0.73 -35.29 -9.70
C THR A 171 -1.52 -35.68 -10.96
N PHE A 172 -1.71 -34.75 -11.90
CA PHE A 172 -2.41 -35.01 -13.16
C PHE A 172 -1.76 -36.13 -13.99
N LYS A 173 -0.43 -36.22 -14.03
CA LYS A 173 0.27 -37.33 -14.70
C LYS A 173 0.05 -38.69 -14.01
N LEU A 174 -0.23 -38.70 -12.70
CA LEU A 174 -0.60 -39.93 -11.99
C LEU A 174 -2.05 -40.31 -12.29
N ILE A 175 -2.97 -39.34 -12.30
CA ILE A 175 -4.38 -39.53 -12.69
C ILE A 175 -4.50 -40.18 -14.07
N ILE A 176 -3.73 -39.72 -15.07
CA ILE A 176 -3.76 -40.28 -16.44
C ILE A 176 -3.26 -41.74 -16.49
N LYS A 177 -2.32 -42.11 -15.62
CA LYS A 177 -1.70 -43.45 -15.62
C LYS A 177 -2.44 -44.46 -14.75
N GLY A 178 -3.08 -43.99 -13.67
CA GLY A 178 -3.79 -44.81 -12.71
C GLY A 178 -5.25 -45.05 -13.09
N ASN A 179 -5.95 -45.80 -12.25
CA ASN A 179 -7.39 -46.01 -12.34
C ASN A 179 -8.13 -45.16 -11.28
N THR A 180 -7.80 -43.86 -11.20
CA THR A 180 -8.37 -42.95 -10.20
C THR A 180 -9.87 -42.76 -10.45
N PRO A 181 -10.76 -42.93 -9.45
CA PRO A 181 -12.20 -42.79 -9.66
C PRO A 181 -12.60 -41.39 -10.15
N TYR A 182 -13.51 -41.31 -11.13
CA TYR A 182 -13.96 -40.03 -11.73
C TYR A 182 -14.42 -38.98 -10.72
N VAL A 183 -15.03 -39.40 -9.60
CA VAL A 183 -15.45 -38.50 -8.51
C VAL A 183 -14.25 -37.81 -7.85
N VAL A 184 -13.15 -38.54 -7.65
CA VAL A 184 -11.90 -38.00 -7.08
C VAL A 184 -11.24 -37.03 -8.08
N ILE A 185 -11.23 -37.37 -9.38
CA ILE A 185 -10.71 -36.49 -10.44
C ILE A 185 -11.50 -35.17 -10.49
N LEU A 186 -12.83 -35.23 -10.46
CA LEU A 186 -13.69 -34.06 -10.46
C LEU A 186 -13.49 -33.20 -9.20
N MET A 187 -13.44 -33.83 -8.03
CA MET A 187 -13.19 -33.15 -6.75
C MET A 187 -11.84 -32.43 -6.76
N TRP A 188 -10.77 -33.13 -7.17
CA TRP A 188 -9.43 -32.56 -7.29
C TRP A 188 -9.42 -31.37 -8.26
N ALA A 189 -9.99 -31.51 -9.46
CA ALA A 189 -10.03 -30.43 -10.45
C ALA A 189 -10.78 -29.19 -9.93
N LEU A 190 -11.93 -29.38 -9.25
CA LEU A 190 -12.70 -28.29 -8.64
C LEU A 190 -11.92 -27.62 -7.50
N CYS A 191 -11.25 -28.38 -6.64
CA CYS A 191 -10.41 -27.85 -5.57
C CYS A 191 -9.20 -27.06 -6.11
N THR A 192 -8.49 -27.58 -7.12
CA THR A 192 -7.36 -26.89 -7.75
C THR A 192 -7.80 -25.60 -8.46
N VAL A 193 -8.92 -25.60 -9.19
CA VAL A 193 -9.45 -24.36 -9.79
C VAL A 193 -9.87 -23.36 -8.71
N SER A 194 -10.53 -23.81 -7.65
CA SER A 194 -10.93 -22.95 -6.52
C SER A 194 -9.72 -22.37 -5.78
N LEU A 195 -8.64 -23.14 -5.64
CA LEU A 195 -7.37 -22.69 -5.05
C LEU A 195 -6.76 -21.54 -5.86
N MET A 196 -6.72 -21.70 -7.19
CA MET A 196 -6.22 -20.67 -8.10
C MET A 196 -7.08 -19.40 -8.09
N VAL A 197 -8.41 -19.55 -8.06
CA VAL A 197 -9.35 -18.42 -7.99
C VAL A 197 -9.28 -17.70 -6.65
N SER A 198 -9.24 -18.41 -5.53
CA SER A 198 -9.12 -17.79 -4.18
C SER A 198 -7.78 -17.07 -3.99
N LEU A 199 -6.68 -17.62 -4.54
CA LEU A 199 -5.39 -16.92 -4.58
C LEU A 199 -5.45 -15.65 -5.43
N ALA A 200 -6.05 -15.71 -6.62
CA ALA A 200 -6.22 -14.53 -7.49
C ALA A 200 -7.10 -13.45 -6.84
N LEU A 201 -8.20 -13.83 -6.19
CA LEU A 201 -9.06 -12.91 -5.45
C LEU A 201 -8.32 -12.30 -4.25
N THR A 202 -7.53 -13.08 -3.52
CA THR A 202 -6.69 -12.56 -2.43
C THR A 202 -5.69 -11.51 -2.93
N ALA A 203 -5.02 -11.80 -4.05
CA ALA A 203 -3.96 -10.98 -4.63
C ALA A 203 -4.44 -9.68 -5.29
N CYS A 204 -5.61 -9.72 -5.93
CA CYS A 204 -6.13 -8.63 -6.78
C CYS A 204 -7.21 -7.76 -6.11
N THR A 205 -7.72 -8.17 -4.94
CA THR A 205 -8.69 -7.39 -4.15
C THR A 205 -7.94 -6.38 -3.29
N ASP A 206 -8.47 -5.16 -3.21
CA ASP A 206 -8.03 -4.16 -2.22
C ASP A 206 -8.10 -4.75 -0.80
N PRO A 207 -7.00 -4.82 -0.03
CA PRO A 207 -7.01 -5.38 1.32
C PRO A 207 -7.79 -4.54 2.33
N GLY A 208 -8.09 -3.28 1.99
CA GLY A 208 -8.71 -2.30 2.88
C GLY A 208 -7.91 -1.01 2.99
N ILE A 209 -7.30 -0.54 1.89
CA ILE A 209 -6.56 0.72 1.86
C ILE A 209 -7.48 1.85 2.32
N LEU A 210 -7.09 2.54 3.39
CA LEU A 210 -7.89 3.61 3.95
C LEU A 210 -7.78 4.89 3.13
N TYR A 211 -8.89 5.63 3.06
CA TYR A 211 -8.88 7.05 2.72
C TYR A 211 -8.12 7.84 3.79
N LYS A 212 -7.66 9.04 3.43
CA LYS A 212 -7.01 9.96 4.36
C LYS A 212 -8.04 10.68 5.23
N TYR A 213 -7.74 10.79 6.52
CA TYR A 213 -8.55 11.49 7.52
C TYR A 213 -7.71 12.56 8.23
N HIS A 214 -8.12 13.83 8.12
CA HIS A 214 -7.46 14.96 8.78
C HIS A 214 -7.94 15.20 10.21
N LYS A 215 -9.15 14.75 10.55
CA LYS A 215 -9.72 14.66 11.89
C LYS A 215 -10.35 13.27 12.05
N PRO A 216 -10.42 12.70 13.26
CA PRO A 216 -11.18 11.48 13.51
C PRO A 216 -12.70 11.77 13.44
N PRO A 217 -13.55 10.78 13.14
CA PRO A 217 -15.01 10.96 13.20
C PRO A 217 -15.46 11.27 14.65
N PRO A 218 -16.42 12.20 14.86
CA PRO A 218 -16.83 12.62 16.22
C PRO A 218 -17.32 11.48 17.12
N GLN A 219 -17.94 10.45 16.53
CA GLN A 219 -18.48 9.30 17.26
C GLN A 219 -17.39 8.36 17.79
N ASP A 220 -16.19 8.37 17.21
CA ASP A 220 -15.13 7.39 17.44
C ASP A 220 -13.81 8.01 17.92
N GLU A 221 -13.76 9.33 18.18
CA GLU A 221 -12.54 10.11 18.43
C GLU A 221 -11.51 9.41 19.36
N SER A 222 -11.98 8.86 20.49
CA SER A 222 -11.15 8.15 21.48
C SER A 222 -10.46 6.87 20.99
N THR A 223 -10.88 6.31 19.85
CA THR A 223 -10.39 5.03 19.30
C THR A 223 -9.45 5.20 18.11
N TRP A 224 -9.49 6.37 17.45
CA TRP A 224 -8.63 6.70 16.32
C TRP A 224 -7.28 7.22 16.80
N ARG A 225 -6.25 7.05 15.96
CA ARG A 225 -4.87 7.43 16.26
C ARG A 225 -4.25 8.09 15.04
N TRP A 226 -3.45 9.13 15.26
CA TRP A 226 -2.61 9.72 14.23
C TRP A 226 -1.51 8.74 13.80
N THR A 227 -1.05 8.86 12.55
CA THR A 227 0.13 8.14 12.05
C THR A 227 0.91 9.04 11.10
N ASP A 228 2.14 9.39 11.48
CA ASP A 228 2.96 10.35 10.73
C ASP A 228 3.34 9.84 9.34
N GLN A 229 3.52 8.52 9.19
CA GLN A 229 3.90 7.90 7.91
C GLN A 229 2.92 8.19 6.78
N ALA A 230 1.63 8.42 7.10
CA ALA A 230 0.58 8.68 6.12
C ALA A 230 -0.10 10.05 6.26
N VAL A 231 0.30 10.86 7.25
CA VAL A 231 -0.32 12.16 7.60
C VAL A 231 -1.85 11.99 7.69
N SER A 232 -2.29 11.03 8.50
CA SER A 232 -3.69 10.62 8.62
C SER A 232 -4.02 10.08 10.00
N TYR A 233 -5.23 10.33 10.47
CA TYR A 233 -5.86 9.50 11.50
C TYR A 233 -6.23 8.12 10.92
N ARG A 234 -6.20 7.10 11.78
CA ARG A 234 -6.62 5.72 11.47
C ARG A 234 -7.33 5.07 12.67
N PRO A 235 -8.33 4.18 12.46
CA PRO A 235 -8.99 3.46 13.54
C PRO A 235 -8.04 2.43 14.17
N LYS A 236 -8.31 2.02 15.42
CA LYS A 236 -7.46 1.10 16.22
C LYS A 236 -7.01 -0.19 15.52
N ARG A 237 -7.83 -0.75 14.62
CA ARG A 237 -7.53 -2.00 13.87
C ARG A 237 -6.81 -1.77 12.54
N ALA A 238 -6.59 -0.53 12.12
CA ALA A 238 -5.84 -0.22 10.92
C ALA A 238 -4.36 0.01 11.24
N GLN A 239 -3.46 -0.44 10.37
CA GLN A 239 -2.02 -0.28 10.54
C GLN A 239 -1.37 0.20 9.24
N TYR A 240 -0.30 0.99 9.38
CA TYR A 240 0.56 1.36 8.27
C TYR A 240 1.46 0.17 7.93
N ASP A 241 1.32 -0.37 6.73
CA ASP A 241 2.24 -1.35 6.20
C ASP A 241 3.40 -0.63 5.48
N PRO A 242 4.66 -0.76 5.94
CA PRO A 242 5.80 -0.17 5.24
C PRO A 242 6.08 -0.82 3.89
N ASP A 243 5.72 -2.09 3.69
CA ASP A 243 6.07 -2.82 2.46
C ASP A 243 5.19 -2.32 1.30
N CYS A 244 3.87 -2.27 1.52
CA CYS A 244 2.90 -1.67 0.61
C CYS A 244 2.86 -0.12 0.68
N ALA A 245 3.49 0.50 1.67
CA ALA A 245 3.48 1.94 1.94
C ALA A 245 2.07 2.56 1.99
N VAL A 246 1.13 1.90 2.68
CA VAL A 246 -0.28 2.31 2.83
C VAL A 246 -0.82 1.95 4.21
N VAL A 247 -1.85 2.65 4.68
CA VAL A 247 -2.62 2.22 5.86
C VAL A 247 -3.74 1.27 5.43
N VAL A 248 -3.74 0.06 5.97
CA VAL A 248 -4.72 -0.99 5.69
C VAL A 248 -5.67 -1.18 6.89
N GLU A 249 -6.97 -1.19 6.63
CA GLU A 249 -8.01 -1.48 7.62
C GLU A 249 -8.00 -2.96 8.00
N GLY A 250 -7.92 -3.26 9.31
CA GLY A 250 -7.85 -4.64 9.79
C GLY A 250 -6.64 -5.39 9.25
N PHE A 251 -5.50 -4.70 9.12
CA PHE A 251 -4.23 -5.28 8.68
C PHE A 251 -3.85 -6.48 9.57
N ASP A 252 -3.37 -7.54 8.93
CA ASP A 252 -2.89 -8.75 9.59
C ASP A 252 -1.38 -8.91 9.34
N HIS A 253 -0.98 -9.04 8.08
CA HIS A 253 0.41 -9.06 7.64
C HIS A 253 0.53 -8.79 6.13
N THR A 254 1.75 -8.56 5.63
CA THR A 254 2.03 -8.59 4.20
C THR A 254 2.62 -9.93 3.80
N CYS A 255 2.06 -10.55 2.76
CA CYS A 255 2.34 -11.93 2.39
C CYS A 255 2.96 -12.01 0.99
N PRO A 256 4.29 -12.15 0.87
CA PRO A 256 4.94 -12.24 -0.43
C PRO A 256 4.42 -13.38 -1.32
N TRP A 257 3.97 -14.49 -0.70
CA TRP A 257 3.38 -15.63 -1.41
C TRP A 257 2.05 -15.31 -2.11
N THR A 258 1.19 -14.47 -1.51
CA THR A 258 -0.05 -13.99 -2.15
C THR A 258 0.17 -12.69 -2.93
N GLY A 259 1.39 -12.13 -2.88
CA GLY A 259 1.81 -10.94 -3.62
C GLY A 259 1.37 -9.61 -3.00
N THR A 260 0.66 -9.60 -1.86
CA THR A 260 -0.04 -8.41 -1.35
C THR A 260 -0.18 -8.38 0.17
N ALA A 261 -0.68 -7.26 0.70
CA ALA A 261 -1.12 -7.14 2.09
C ALA A 261 -2.40 -7.95 2.35
N ILE A 262 -2.50 -8.54 3.53
CA ILE A 262 -3.71 -9.19 4.03
C ILE A 262 -4.38 -8.25 5.03
N GLY A 263 -5.65 -7.91 4.76
CA GLY A 263 -6.45 -6.99 5.54
C GLY A 263 -7.94 -7.34 5.51
N LYS A 264 -8.76 -6.50 6.15
CA LYS A 264 -10.19 -6.77 6.38
C LYS A 264 -10.97 -7.14 5.10
N ARG A 265 -10.66 -6.54 3.96
CA ARG A 265 -11.43 -6.71 2.71
C ARG A 265 -11.04 -7.96 1.91
N ASN A 266 -9.79 -8.44 1.98
CA ASN A 266 -9.35 -9.67 1.30
C ASN A 266 -9.20 -10.89 2.23
N MET A 267 -9.32 -10.72 3.56
CA MET A 267 -9.26 -11.80 4.55
C MET A 267 -10.17 -13.02 4.23
N PRO A 268 -11.43 -12.88 3.77
CA PRO A 268 -12.26 -14.05 3.45
C PRO A 268 -11.68 -14.90 2.30
N TYR A 269 -11.09 -14.25 1.29
CA TYR A 269 -10.44 -14.95 0.17
C TYR A 269 -9.14 -15.61 0.64
N PHE A 270 -8.37 -14.94 1.50
CA PHE A 270 -7.15 -15.50 2.09
C PHE A 270 -7.44 -16.75 2.93
N GLN A 271 -8.47 -16.70 3.78
CA GLN A 271 -8.91 -17.86 4.57
C GLN A 271 -9.38 -19.02 3.66
N CYS A 272 -10.17 -18.73 2.63
CA CYS A 272 -10.58 -19.70 1.63
C CYS A 272 -9.38 -20.35 0.91
N PHE A 273 -8.41 -19.54 0.48
CA PHE A 273 -7.14 -19.98 -0.10
C PHE A 273 -6.37 -20.91 0.84
N VAL A 274 -6.14 -20.52 2.09
CA VAL A 274 -5.42 -21.34 3.08
C VAL A 274 -6.12 -22.68 3.33
N CYS A 275 -7.45 -22.68 3.48
CA CYS A 275 -8.22 -23.94 3.60
C CYS A 275 -8.07 -24.82 2.35
N LEU A 276 -8.13 -24.24 1.16
CA LEU A 276 -7.97 -24.95 -0.11
C LEU A 276 -6.56 -25.49 -0.32
N VAL A 277 -5.51 -24.82 0.18
CA VAL A 277 -4.13 -25.35 0.16
C VAL A 277 -4.07 -26.67 0.92
N PHE A 278 -4.61 -26.74 2.14
CA PHE A 278 -4.63 -27.98 2.91
C PHE A 278 -5.45 -29.08 2.23
N ILE A 279 -6.66 -28.75 1.72
CA ILE A 279 -7.51 -29.71 1.02
C ILE A 279 -6.82 -30.26 -0.23
N CYS A 280 -6.19 -29.40 -1.04
CA CYS A 280 -5.46 -29.83 -2.23
C CYS A 280 -4.27 -30.73 -1.87
N ILE A 281 -3.48 -30.38 -0.84
CA ILE A 281 -2.36 -31.23 -0.37
C ILE A 281 -2.86 -32.62 0.06
N PHE A 282 -3.97 -32.71 0.80
CA PHE A 282 -4.54 -34.01 1.19
C PHE A 282 -5.04 -34.82 -0.03
N LEU A 283 -5.67 -34.16 -1.01
CA LEU A 283 -6.12 -34.82 -2.24
C LEU A 283 -4.95 -35.27 -3.13
N ASP A 284 -3.92 -34.44 -3.29
CA ASP A 284 -2.70 -34.77 -4.02
C ASP A 284 -2.00 -35.99 -3.38
N LEU A 285 -1.81 -35.99 -2.06
CA LEU A 285 -1.23 -37.12 -1.33
C LEU A 285 -2.09 -38.39 -1.47
N TYR A 286 -3.41 -38.29 -1.38
CA TYR A 286 -4.30 -39.43 -1.57
C TYR A 286 -4.19 -40.02 -2.99
N ILE A 287 -4.17 -39.18 -4.03
CA ILE A 287 -3.99 -39.62 -5.41
C ILE A 287 -2.61 -40.24 -5.63
N VAL A 288 -1.56 -39.71 -5.01
CA VAL A 288 -0.22 -40.32 -5.00
C VAL A 288 -0.25 -41.71 -4.38
N THR A 289 -0.91 -41.91 -3.24
CA THR A 289 -1.02 -43.23 -2.60
C THR A 289 -1.86 -44.24 -3.39
N LEU A 290 -2.80 -43.79 -4.23
CA LEU A 290 -3.54 -44.66 -5.15
C LEU A 290 -2.75 -45.04 -6.42
N ALA A 291 -1.61 -44.39 -6.66
CA ALA A 291 -0.80 -44.57 -7.87
C ALA A 291 0.54 -45.30 -7.61
N ILE A 292 0.77 -45.76 -6.38
CA ILE A 292 1.89 -46.60 -5.94
C ILE A 292 1.40 -48.05 -5.79
#